data_AF-A0A445A1V3-F1
#
_entry.id   AF-A0A445A1V3-F1
#
_cell.length_a   1.000
_cell.length_b   1.000
_cell.length_c   1.000
_cell.angle_alpha   90.00
_cell.angle_beta   90.00
_cell.angle_gamma   90.00
#
_symmetry.space_group_name_H-M   'P 1'
#
loop_
_entity.id
_entity.type
_entity.pdbx_description
1 polymer ?
#
loop_
_entity_poly.entity_id
_entity_poly.type
_entity_poly.pdbx_seq_one_letter_code
_entity_poly.pdbx_strand_id
1 'polypeptide(L)'
;MLKQHRELSMSIRRTIENNEEAGIRPSKTYQSFVAAARGHRELNFIEKDVRNYIMREVHNVSEQEDAKEFGKYLADARSRAAFEYFGDVISFDTTYNTNK
;
A
#
# COMPACT_ATOMS: atom_id res chain seq x y z
N MET A 1 -22.70 -2.88 -6.34
CA MET A 1 -22.72 -2.52 -4.91
C MET A 1 -21.48 -1.68 -4.60
N LEU A 2 -21.67 -0.40 -4.30
CA LEU A 2 -20.55 0.52 -4.01
C LEU A 2 -19.94 0.16 -2.66
N LYS A 3 -18.65 -0.19 -2.64
CA LYS A 3 -17.87 -0.38 -1.40
C LYS A 3 -17.96 0.93 -0.62
N GLN A 4 -18.69 0.95 0.50
CA GLN A 4 -18.62 2.08 1.43
C GLN A 4 -17.16 2.23 1.86
N HIS A 5 -16.54 3.31 1.43
CA HIS A 5 -15.23 3.72 1.90
C HIS A 5 -15.43 4.29 3.31
N ARG A 6 -15.32 3.43 4.33
CA ARG A 6 -15.28 3.91 5.72
C ARG A 6 -14.00 4.70 5.89
N GLU A 7 -14.11 6.01 6.01
CA GLU A 7 -12.94 6.87 6.16
C GLU A 7 -12.37 6.77 7.58
N LEU A 8 -11.16 6.25 7.69
CA LEU A 8 -10.36 6.34 8.91
C LEU A 8 -9.91 7.78 9.11
N SER A 9 -10.05 8.30 10.33
CA SER A 9 -9.54 9.64 10.69
C SER A 9 -8.02 9.69 10.60
N MET A 10 -7.46 10.90 10.47
CA MET A 10 -6.00 11.10 10.39
C MET A 10 -5.24 10.54 11.61
N SER A 11 -5.81 10.65 12.81
CA SER A 11 -5.18 10.11 14.03
C SER A 11 -5.15 8.58 14.03
N ILE A 12 -6.21 7.95 13.54
CA ILE A 12 -6.29 6.49 13.40
C ILE A 12 -5.28 6.01 12.37
N ARG A 13 -5.21 6.67 11.20
CA ARG A 13 -4.24 6.35 10.13
C ARG A 13 -2.80 6.39 10.63
N ARG A 14 -2.40 7.47 11.29
CA ARG A 14 -1.05 7.61 11.86
C ARG A 14 -0.71 6.50 12.85
N THR A 15 -1.69 6.10 13.67
CA THR A 15 -1.48 5.01 14.63
C THR A 15 -1.33 3.66 13.93
N ILE A 16 -2.07 3.42 12.84
CA ILE A 16 -1.92 2.22 12.02
C ILE A 16 -0.55 2.20 11.34
N GLU A 17 -0.11 3.32 10.76
CA GLU A 17 1.21 3.46 10.11
C GLU A 17 2.35 3.16 11.09
N ASN A 18 2.34 3.78 12.27
CA ASN A 18 3.37 3.54 13.28
C ASN A 18 3.44 2.07 13.72
N ASN A 19 2.28 1.41 13.82
CA ASN A 19 2.22 0.00 14.20
C ASN A 19 2.67 -0.93 13.05
N GLU A 20 2.39 -0.57 11.81
CA GLU A 20 2.87 -1.30 10.63
C GLU A 20 4.39 -1.19 10.49
N GLU A 21 4.94 0.02 10.66
CA GLU A 21 6.39 0.25 10.68
C GLU A 21 7.07 -0.55 11.81
N ALA A 22 6.40 -0.69 12.96
CA ALA A 22 6.85 -1.53 14.06
C ALA A 22 6.63 -3.05 13.84
N GLY A 23 6.06 -3.47 12.70
CA GLY A 23 5.76 -4.87 12.39
C GLY A 23 4.65 -5.49 13.25
N ILE A 24 3.82 -4.66 13.88
CA ILE A 24 2.70 -5.12 14.71
C ILE A 24 1.58 -5.62 13.81
N ARG A 25 1.19 -6.87 14.03
CA ARG A 25 0.12 -7.51 13.24
C ARG A 25 -1.16 -6.66 13.24
N PRO A 26 -1.84 -6.50 12.08
CA PRO A 26 -3.07 -5.71 11.96
C PRO A 26 -4.16 -6.08 12.97
N SER A 27 -4.27 -7.37 13.33
CA SER A 27 -5.22 -7.85 14.33
C SER A 27 -4.94 -7.28 15.72
N LYS A 28 -3.66 -7.15 16.12
CA LYS A 28 -3.25 -6.55 17.39
C LYS A 28 -3.46 -5.04 17.38
N THR A 29 -3.19 -4.38 16.26
CA THR A 29 -3.49 -2.97 16.04
C THR A 29 -4.99 -2.69 16.18
N TYR A 30 -5.86 -3.51 15.59
CA TYR A 30 -7.30 -3.35 15.78
C TYR A 30 -7.72 -3.54 17.25
N GLN A 31 -7.17 -4.55 17.92
CA GLN A 31 -7.51 -4.83 19.32
C GLN A 31 -7.06 -3.71 20.28
N SER A 32 -5.96 -3.00 20.00
CA SER A 32 -5.56 -1.85 20.82
C SER A 32 -6.58 -0.70 20.73
N PHE A 33 -7.17 -0.46 19.56
CA PHE A 33 -8.26 0.50 19.42
C PHE A 33 -9.52 0.07 20.16
N VAL A 34 -9.87 -1.23 20.11
CA VAL A 34 -11.02 -1.78 20.85
C VAL A 34 -10.83 -1.58 22.35
N ALA A 35 -9.63 -1.87 22.86
CA ALA A 35 -9.29 -1.65 24.26
C ALA A 35 -9.38 -0.17 24.65
N ALA A 36 -8.89 0.74 23.81
CA ALA A 36 -8.96 2.19 24.05
C ALA A 36 -10.39 2.74 24.00
N ALA A 37 -11.22 2.25 23.08
CA ALA A 37 -12.63 2.65 22.93
C ALA A 37 -13.58 1.95 23.91
N ARG A 38 -13.05 1.03 24.74
CA ARG A 38 -13.81 0.20 25.70
C ARG A 38 -14.86 -0.72 25.04
N GLY A 39 -14.70 -1.02 23.76
CA GLY A 39 -15.61 -1.92 23.07
C GLY A 39 -15.54 -1.82 21.56
N HIS A 40 -16.16 -2.81 20.90
CA HIS A 40 -16.22 -2.90 19.44
C HIS A 40 -17.29 -1.99 18.83
N ARG A 41 -18.34 -1.64 19.58
CA ARG A 41 -19.49 -0.87 19.07
C ARG A 41 -19.17 0.62 18.99
N GLU A 42 -18.14 1.03 19.70
CA GLU A 42 -17.65 2.38 19.87
C GLU A 42 -16.71 2.79 18.74
N LEU A 43 -16.22 1.81 17.96
CA LEU A 43 -15.41 2.06 16.76
C LEU A 43 -16.30 2.16 15.51
N ASN A 44 -16.01 3.16 14.68
CA ASN A 44 -16.66 3.33 13.37
C ASN A 44 -16.03 2.48 12.25
N PHE A 45 -15.03 1.65 12.56
CA PHE A 45 -14.33 0.77 11.63
C PHE A 45 -14.12 -0.62 12.22
N ILE A 46 -13.86 -1.60 11.36
CA ILE A 46 -13.61 -2.99 11.73
C ILE A 46 -12.17 -3.39 11.39
N GLU A 47 -11.72 -4.54 11.90
CA GLU A 47 -10.38 -5.07 11.63
C GLU A 47 -10.07 -5.18 10.12
N LYS A 48 -11.10 -5.47 9.31
CA LYS A 48 -10.97 -5.50 7.84
C LYS A 48 -10.55 -4.15 7.28
N ASP A 49 -10.99 -3.04 7.86
CA ASP A 49 -10.64 -1.70 7.41
C ASP A 49 -9.16 -1.39 7.68
N VAL A 50 -8.61 -1.88 8.81
CA VAL A 50 -7.17 -1.79 9.12
C VAL A 50 -6.35 -2.58 8.09
N ARG A 51 -6.76 -3.82 7.79
CA ARG A 51 -6.09 -4.64 6.77
C ARG A 51 -6.16 -4.02 5.38
N ASN A 52 -7.32 -3.51 5.00
CA ASN A 52 -7.51 -2.85 3.71
C ASN A 52 -6.65 -1.59 3.61
N TYR A 53 -6.50 -0.81 4.69
CA TYR A 53 -5.65 0.36 4.71
C TYR A 53 -4.20 0.00 4.43
N ILE A 54 -3.64 -0.93 5.20
CA ILE A 54 -2.25 -1.39 5.04
C ILE A 54 -2.02 -1.95 3.64
N MET A 55 -2.91 -2.82 3.16
CA MET A 55 -2.79 -3.41 1.82
C MET A 55 -2.86 -2.37 0.70
N ARG A 56 -3.70 -1.33 0.85
CA ARG A 56 -3.81 -0.25 -0.14
C ARG A 56 -2.57 0.64 -0.11
N GLU A 57 -2.06 0.96 1.07
CA GLU A 57 -0.81 1.73 1.17
C GLU A 57 0.37 0.94 0.59
N VAL A 58 0.46 -0.37 0.82
CA VAL A 58 1.49 -1.23 0.19
C VAL A 58 1.38 -1.22 -1.34
N HIS A 59 0.17 -1.33 -1.90
CA HIS A 59 -0.03 -1.25 -3.35
C HIS A 59 0.35 0.12 -3.92
N ASN A 60 -0.09 1.20 -3.26
CA ASN A 60 0.21 2.57 -3.68
C ASN A 60 1.72 2.88 -3.61
N VAL A 61 2.41 2.37 -2.59
CA VAL A 61 3.87 2.50 -2.44
C VAL A 61 4.58 1.74 -3.55
N SER A 62 4.19 0.50 -3.84
CA SER A 62 4.75 -0.29 -4.95
C SER A 62 4.57 0.43 -6.29
N GLU A 63 3.35 0.89 -6.61
CA GLU A 63 3.10 1.61 -7.86
C GLU A 63 3.90 2.92 -7.96
N GLN A 64 4.10 3.61 -6.83
CA GLN A 64 4.92 4.82 -6.81
C GLN A 64 6.41 4.53 -7.00
N GLU A 65 6.92 3.45 -6.40
CA GLU A 65 8.30 2.99 -6.60
C GLU A 65 8.53 2.56 -8.05
N ASP A 66 7.61 1.76 -8.62
CA ASP A 66 7.64 1.32 -10.01
C ASP A 66 7.60 2.52 -10.98
N ALA A 67 6.69 3.47 -10.75
CA ALA A 67 6.61 4.69 -11.57
C ALA A 67 7.88 5.54 -11.47
N LYS A 68 8.50 5.61 -10.29
CA LYS A 68 9.76 6.33 -10.06
C LYS A 68 10.93 5.63 -10.74
N GLU A 69 10.98 4.31 -10.71
CA GLU A 69 12.01 3.51 -11.38
C GLU A 69 11.88 3.61 -12.91
N PHE A 70 10.65 3.49 -13.43
CA PHE A 70 10.37 3.70 -14.84
C PHE A 70 10.70 5.13 -15.29
N GLY A 71 10.41 6.13 -14.46
CA GLY A 71 10.82 7.52 -14.71
C GLY A 71 12.34 7.69 -14.80
N LYS A 72 13.11 7.00 -13.95
CA LYS A 72 14.59 6.98 -14.06
C LYS A 72 15.07 6.29 -15.33
N TYR A 73 14.43 5.18 -15.71
CA TYR A 73 14.72 4.46 -16.95
C TYR A 73 14.51 5.36 -18.18
N LEU A 74 13.39 6.07 -18.27
CA LEU A 74 13.12 7.01 -19.38
C LEU A 74 13.97 8.29 -19.37
N ALA A 75 14.61 8.62 -18.24
CA ALA A 75 15.53 9.74 -18.17
C ALA A 75 16.86 9.45 -18.91
N ASP A 76 17.24 8.19 -19.05
CA ASP A 76 18.40 7.77 -19.84
C ASP A 76 18.08 7.79 -21.35
N ALA A 77 18.89 8.51 -22.12
CA ALA A 77 18.64 8.73 -23.55
C ALA A 77 18.68 7.43 -24.37
N ARG A 78 19.50 6.46 -23.97
CA ARG A 78 19.57 5.15 -24.65
C ARG A 78 18.34 4.30 -24.36
N SER A 79 17.94 4.26 -23.10
CA SER A 79 16.75 3.55 -22.63
C SER A 79 15.47 4.14 -23.22
N ARG A 80 15.37 5.47 -23.31
CA ARG A 80 14.25 6.13 -23.99
C ARG A 80 14.17 5.80 -25.48
N ALA A 81 15.30 5.83 -26.19
CA ALA A 81 15.35 5.43 -27.60
C ALA A 81 14.98 3.94 -27.81
N ALA A 82 15.40 3.06 -26.88
CA ALA A 82 14.99 1.66 -26.90
C ALA A 82 13.49 1.49 -26.63
N PHE A 83 12.91 2.25 -25.70
CA PHE A 83 11.48 2.26 -25.45
C PHE A 83 10.68 2.81 -26.64
N GLU A 84 11.17 3.82 -27.37
CA GLU A 84 10.52 4.30 -28.59
C GLU A 84 10.49 3.26 -29.72
N TYR A 85 11.49 2.37 -29.79
CA TYR A 85 11.57 1.34 -30.82
C TYR A 85 10.88 0.02 -30.41
N PHE A 86 10.92 -0.34 -29.12
CA PHE A 86 10.46 -1.65 -28.60
C PHE A 86 9.37 -1.55 -27.51
N GLY A 87 8.94 -0.36 -27.09
CA GLY A 87 8.14 -0.14 -25.88
C GLY A 87 6.83 -0.93 -25.82
N ASP A 88 6.22 -1.19 -26.98
CA ASP A 88 5.00 -1.99 -27.09
C ASP A 88 5.22 -3.48 -26.78
N VAL A 89 6.47 -3.96 -26.87
CA VAL A 89 6.88 -5.35 -26.63
C VAL A 89 7.41 -5.55 -25.21
N ILE A 90 7.89 -4.48 -24.55
CA ILE A 90 8.45 -4.56 -23.19
C ILE A 90 7.32 -4.48 -22.16
N SER A 91 6.75 -5.62 -21.78
CA SER A 91 6.04 -5.74 -20.50
C SER A 91 7.05 -6.07 -19.41
N PHE A 92 7.23 -5.20 -18.42
CA PHE A 92 7.94 -5.55 -17.19
C PHE A 92 7.05 -6.50 -16.40
N ASP A 93 7.20 -7.79 -16.63
CA ASP A 93 6.53 -8.82 -15.83
C ASP A 93 7.21 -8.84 -14.44
N THR A 94 6.54 -8.28 -13.43
CA THR A 94 7.04 -8.19 -12.04
C THR A 94 7.07 -9.55 -11.33
N THR A 95 6.73 -10.64 -12.02
CA THR A 95 6.65 -11.99 -11.45
C THR A 95 8.02 -12.67 -11.23
N TYR A 96 9.14 -12.02 -11.56
CA TYR A 96 10.48 -12.50 -11.17
C TYR A 96 10.87 -11.97 -9.78
N ASN A 97 10.17 -12.44 -8.75
CA ASN A 97 10.71 -12.39 -7.39
C ASN A 97 11.99 -13.22 -7.35
N THR A 98 13.10 -12.55 -7.03
CA THR A 98 14.39 -13.18 -6.78
C THR A 98 14.29 -14.02 -5.50
N ASN A 99 14.31 -15.34 -5.66
CA ASN A 99 14.67 -16.23 -4.56
C ASN A 99 16.10 -15.89 -4.12
N LYS A 100 16.26 -15.43 -2.88
CA LYS A 100 17.53 -15.42 -2.17
C LYS A 100 17.34 -16.02 -0.79
#